data_AF-A0A7V9R483-F1
#
_entry.id   AF-A0A7V9R483-F1
#
_cell.length_a   1.000
_cell.length_b   1.000
_cell.length_c   1.000
_cell.angle_alpha   90.00
_cell.angle_beta   90.00
_cell.angle_gamma   90.00
#
_symmetry.space_group_name_H-M   'P 1'
#
loop_
_entity.id
_entity.type
_entity.pdbx_description
1 polymer ?
#
loop_
_entity_poly.entity_id
_entity_poly.type
_entity_poly.pdbx_seq_one_letter_code
_entity_poly.pdbx_strand_id
1 'polypeptide(L)' 'MSKIRRFEDIDCWKKARELTKSIYSISLGVRFSKDFALRDQLRRSSISILRISPKALKDGNKEFVQFL' A
#
# COMPACT_ATOMS: atom_id res chain seq x y z
N MET A 1 -2.37 -6.87 24.14
CA MET A 1 -2.34 -6.42 22.74
C MET A 1 -3.47 -7.09 21.99
N SER A 2 -4.33 -6.32 21.34
CA SER A 2 -5.41 -6.83 20.49
C SER A 2 -4.82 -7.71 19.38
N LYS A 3 -5.33 -8.93 19.23
CA LYS A 3 -4.93 -9.84 18.16
C LYS A 3 -5.34 -9.17 16.84
N ILE A 4 -4.36 -8.79 16.01
CA ILE A 4 -4.60 -8.38 14.62
C ILE A 4 -5.23 -9.59 13.92
N ARG A 5 -6.48 -9.46 13.49
CA ARG A 5 -7.22 -10.56 12.83
C ARG A 5 -7.32 -10.34 11.33
N ARG A 6 -7.22 -9.09 10.88
CA ARG A 6 -7.27 -8.70 9.48
C ARG A 6 -6.21 -7.66 9.17
N PHE A 7 -5.84 -7.52 7.91
CA PHE A 7 -4.83 -6.53 7.49
C PHE A 7 -5.34 -5.09 7.72
N GLU A 8 -6.65 -4.87 7.69
CA GLU A 8 -7.29 -3.58 7.96
C GLU A 8 -7.10 -3.11 9.40
N ASP A 9 -6.73 -4.01 10.33
CA ASP A 9 -6.42 -3.63 11.71
C ASP A 9 -5.02 -2.96 11.81
N ILE A 10 -4.14 -3.17 10.83
CA ILE A 10 -2.76 -2.65 10.82
C ILE A 10 -2.76 -1.15 10.49
N ASP A 11 -2.25 -0.32 11.39
CA ASP A 11 -2.18 1.13 11.17
C ASP A 11 -1.27 1.55 10.00
N CYS A 12 -0.17 0.84 9.78
CA CYS A 12 0.67 1.03 8.59
C CYS A 12 -0.12 0.80 7.29
N TRP A 13 -0.94 -0.25 7.24
CA TRP A 13 -1.80 -0.54 6.09
C TRP A 13 -2.84 0.56 5.85
N LYS A 14 -3.47 1.08 6.92
CA LYS A 14 -4.40 2.21 6.83
C LYS A 14 -3.72 3.45 6.27
N LYS A 15 -2.52 3.79 6.75
CA LYS A 15 -1.71 4.92 6.24
C LYS A 15 -1.31 4.73 4.78
N ALA A 16 -0.90 3.53 4.39
CA ALA A 16 -0.59 3.18 3.00
C ALA A 16 -1.80 3.35 2.07
N ARG A 17 -3.01 3.07 2.58
CA ARG A 17 -4.27 3.25 1.85
C ARG A 17 -4.57 4.73 1.59
N GLU A 18 -4.41 5.58 2.60
CA GLU A 18 -4.57 7.03 2.47
C GLU A 18 -3.53 7.63 1.51
N LEU A 19 -2.27 7.17 1.58
CA LEU A 19 -1.22 7.57 0.65
C LEU A 19 -1.56 7.18 -0.79
N THR A 20 -1.99 5.94 -1.01
CA THR A 20 -2.41 5.44 -2.33
C THR A 20 -3.54 6.29 -2.90
N LYS A 21 -4.55 6.61 -2.08
CA LYS A 21 -5.67 7.48 -2.49
C LYS A 21 -5.18 8.88 -2.92
N SER A 22 -4.24 9.45 -2.17
CA SER A 22 -3.63 10.75 -2.48
C SER A 22 -2.85 10.71 -3.80
N ILE A 23 -2.08 9.65 -4.03
CA ILE A 23 -1.34 9.41 -5.29
C ILE A 23 -2.30 9.31 -6.47
N TYR A 24 -3.40 8.58 -6.32
CA TYR A 24 -4.44 8.50 -7.36
C TYR A 24 -5.04 9.88 -7.65
N SER A 25 -5.35 10.67 -6.62
CA SER A 25 -5.88 12.03 -6.79
C SER A 25 -4.91 12.96 -7.54
N ILE A 26 -3.64 13.00 -7.13
CA ILE A 26 -2.61 13.85 -7.77
C ILE A 26 -2.36 13.42 -9.21
N SER A 27 -2.32 12.11 -9.45
CA SER A 27 -2.04 11.54 -10.78
C SER A 27 -3.18 11.67 -11.79
N LEU A 28 -4.35 12.18 -11.37
CA LEU A 28 -5.45 12.58 -12.27
C LEU A 28 -5.28 14.00 -12.83
N GLY A 29 -4.37 14.82 -12.27
CA GLY A 29 -4.12 16.17 -12.75
C GLY A 29 -3.62 16.20 -14.20
N VAL A 30 -4.00 17.24 -14.96
CA VAL A 30 -3.80 17.34 -16.42
C VAL A 30 -2.35 17.16 -16.87
N ARG A 31 -1.36 17.57 -16.06
CA ARG A 31 0.07 17.37 -16.36
C ARG A 31 0.53 15.92 -16.14
N PHE A 32 0.04 15.27 -15.09
CA PHE A 32 0.40 13.89 -14.74
C PHE A 32 -0.40 12.85 -15.53
N SER A 33 -1.60 13.19 -15.99
CA SER A 33 -2.48 12.24 -16.67
C SER A 33 -1.94 11.82 -18.05
N LYS A 34 -1.11 12.68 -18.67
CA LYS A 34 -0.45 12.46 -19.97
C LYS A 34 0.91 11.78 -19.88
N ASP A 35 1.56 11.78 -18.71
CA ASP A 35 2.80 11.04 -18.48
C ASP A 35 2.47 9.60 -18.05
N PHE A 36 2.18 8.76 -19.05
CA PHE A 36 1.69 7.40 -18.81
C PHE A 36 2.69 6.54 -18.05
N ALA A 37 4.00 6.68 -18.32
CA ALA A 37 5.05 5.89 -17.69
C ALA A 37 5.19 6.25 -16.22
N LEU A 38 5.36 7.55 -15.90
CA LEU A 38 5.50 8.01 -14.52
C LEU A 38 4.24 7.73 -13.71
N ARG A 39 3.06 7.97 -14.31
CA ARG A 39 1.76 7.72 -13.68
C ARG A 39 1.57 6.25 -13.33
N ASP A 40 1.88 5.34 -14.26
CA ASP A 40 1.74 3.90 -14.02
C ASP A 40 2.72 3.42 -12.96
N GLN A 41 4.00 3.81 -13.07
CA GLN A 41 5.01 3.46 -12.07
C GLN A 41 4.64 3.97 -10.67
N LEU A 42 4.21 5.22 -10.55
CA LEU A 42 3.83 5.80 -9.26
C LEU A 42 2.64 5.06 -8.62
N ARG A 43 1.59 4.78 -9.42
CA ARG A 43 0.41 4.04 -8.95
C ARG A 43 0.76 2.61 -8.55
N ARG A 44 1.55 1.90 -9.36
CA ARG A 44 1.96 0.51 -9.06
C ARG A 44 2.82 0.42 -7.82
N SER A 45 3.78 1.34 -7.66
CA SER A 45 4.59 1.45 -6.44
C SER A 45 3.72 1.70 -5.21
N SER A 46 2.72 2.59 -5.30
CA SER A 46 1.81 2.86 -4.18
C SER A 46 0.99 1.64 -3.76
N ILE A 47 0.48 0.87 -4.73
CA ILE A 47 -0.27 -0.38 -4.48
C ILE A 47 0.64 -1.46 -3.89
N SER A 48 1.92 -1.49 -4.26
CA SER A 48 2.87 -2.46 -3.70
C SER A 48 2.97 -2.36 -2.17
N ILE A 49 2.85 -1.15 -1.61
CA ILE A 49 2.87 -0.92 -0.15
C ILE A 49 1.66 -1.56 0.53
N LEU A 50 0.50 -1.60 -0.16
CA LEU A 50 -0.72 -2.24 0.36
C LEU A 50 -0.66 -3.77 0.33
N ARG A 51 0.33 -4.36 -0.34
CA ARG A 51 0.45 -5.81 -0.54
C ARG A 51 1.02 -6.48 0.71
N ILE A 52 0.27 -6.44 1.80
CA ILE A 52 0.50 -7.28 2.98
C ILE A 52 -0.15 -8.63 2.69
N SER A 53 0.65 -9.69 2.58
CA SER A 53 0.12 -11.04 2.37
C SER A 53 -0.63 -11.52 3.62
N PRO A 54 -1.82 -12.16 3.49
CA PRO A 54 -2.46 -12.87 4.59
C PRO A 54 -1.56 -13.91 5.25
N LYS A 55 -0.55 -14.42 4.53
CA LYS A 55 0.47 -15.32 5.07
C LYS A 55 1.39 -14.63 6.07
N ALA A 56 1.76 -13.36 5.83
CA ALA A 56 2.56 -12.55 6.75
C ALA A 56 1.83 -12.28 8.08
N LEU A 57 0.49 -12.36 8.09
CA LEU A 57 -0.34 -12.30 9.30
C LEU A 57 -0.43 -13.64 10.05
N LYS A 58 -0.23 -14.77 9.37
CA LYS A 58 -0.32 -16.12 9.94
C LYS A 58 0.99 -16.57 10.60
N ASP A 59 2.13 -16.31 9.97
CA ASP A 59 3.40 -16.98 10.34
C ASP A 59 4.27 -16.21 11.34
N GLY A 60 3.77 -15.10 11.91
CA GLY A 60 4.38 -14.45 13.08
C GLY A 60 5.74 -13.80 12.83
N ASN A 61 5.74 -12.47 12.75
CA ASN A 61 6.89 -11.55 12.83
C ASN A 61 8.05 -11.71 11.81
N LYS A 62 8.56 -12.91 11.50
CA LYS A 62 9.73 -13.10 10.62
C LYS A 62 9.43 -12.80 9.16
N GLU A 63 8.32 -13.30 8.61
CA GLU A 63 7.90 -12.93 7.24
C GLU A 63 7.39 -11.48 7.20
N PHE A 64 6.77 -10.97 8.27
CA PHE A 64 6.24 -9.59 8.32
C PHE A 64 7.35 -8.53 8.22
N VAL A 65 8.50 -8.74 8.88
CA VAL A 65 9.69 -7.87 8.75
C VAL A 65 10.27 -7.89 7.33
N GLN A 66 10.12 -9.00 6.59
CA GLN A 66 10.64 -9.11 5.23
C GLN A 66 9.80 -8.32 4.20
N PHE A 67 8.57 -7.91 4.58
CA PHE A 67 7.68 -7.07 3.79
C PHE A 67 7.65 -5.59 4.25
N LEU A 68 8.41 -5.23 5.28
CA LEU A 68 8.61 -3.86 5.76
C LEU A 68 9.99 -3.34 5.32
#